data_AF-A0A453JC17-F1
#
_entry.id   AF-A0A453JC17-F1
#
_cell.length_a   1.000
_cell.length_b   1.000
_cell.length_c   1.000
_cell.angle_alpha   90.00
_cell.angle_beta   90.00
_cell.angle_gamma   90.00
#
_symmetry.space_group_name_H-M   'P 1'
#
loop_
_entity.id
_entity.type
_entity.pdbx_description
1 polymer ?
#
loop_
_entity_poly.entity_id
_entity_poly.type
_entity_poly.pdbx_seq_one_letter_code
_entity_poly.pdbx_strand_id
1 'polypeptide(L)'
;ATTRLVIDIAPCHSEKQPCPENCPCDEPKNWRCQSISLTRLEEAHIDGFSGEDHEHDFLELILRSSPMLNRVAVKLVPEFGGCTKKIYNAILAYPAVKGYVYFSSAELVLPPSD
;
A
#
# COMPACT_ATOMS: atom_id res chain seq x y z
N ALA A 1 13.00 6.20 -19.35
CA ALA A 1 13.26 5.22 -18.27
C ALA A 1 12.15 5.40 -17.26
N THR A 2 11.38 4.35 -16.99
CA THR A 2 10.25 4.37 -16.05
C THR A 2 10.78 4.31 -14.62
N THR A 3 10.32 5.20 -13.76
CA THR A 3 10.69 5.19 -12.33
C THR A 3 9.74 4.25 -11.59
N ARG A 4 10.29 3.17 -11.04
CA ARG A 4 9.54 2.18 -10.26
C ARG A 4 10.06 2.10 -8.84
N LEU A 5 9.14 2.12 -7.87
CA LEU A 5 9.41 1.87 -6.46
C LEU A 5 8.90 0.47 -6.10
N VAL A 6 9.76 -0.34 -5.48
CA VAL A 6 9.40 -1.65 -4.94
C VAL A 6 9.51 -1.57 -3.42
N ILE A 7 8.45 -1.95 -2.72
CA ILE A 7 8.32 -1.91 -1.27
C ILE A 7 8.02 -3.32 -0.81
N ASP A 8 8.92 -3.90 -0.03
CA ASP A 8 8.72 -5.19 0.61
C ASP A 8 8.32 -4.94 2.07
N ILE A 9 7.04 -5.16 2.39
CA ILE A 9 6.54 -5.10 3.76
C ILE A 9 6.87 -6.44 4.41
N ALA A 10 7.93 -6.47 5.22
CA ALA A 10 8.30 -7.67 5.94
C ALA A 10 7.21 -8.00 6.98
N PRO A 11 6.62 -9.21 6.97
CA PRO A 11 5.69 -9.60 8.01
C PRO A 11 6.40 -9.57 9.36
N CYS A 12 5.80 -8.85 10.32
CA CYS A 12 6.30 -8.85 11.69
C CYS A 12 6.00 -10.23 12.32
N HIS A 13 7.02 -11.06 12.47
CA HIS A 13 6.90 -12.44 12.96
C HIS A 13 6.72 -12.58 14.48
N SER A 14 6.74 -11.47 15.24
CA SER A 14 6.43 -11.53 16.67
C SER A 14 4.92 -11.47 16.88
N GLU A 15 4.44 -12.14 17.92
CA GLU A 15 3.10 -11.92 18.49
C GLU A 15 2.77 -10.43 18.46
N LYS A 16 1.51 -10.04 18.17
CA LYS A 16 1.03 -8.65 18.11
C LYS A 16 1.19 -7.96 19.47
N GLN A 17 2.43 -7.67 19.85
CA GLN A 17 2.75 -6.86 20.99
C GLN A 17 2.53 -5.42 20.56
N PRO A 18 1.85 -4.62 21.40
CA PRO A 18 1.76 -3.20 21.13
C PRO A 18 3.17 -2.65 20.96
N CYS A 19 3.34 -1.75 20.00
CA CYS A 19 4.58 -1.02 19.86
C CYS A 19 4.94 -0.35 21.20
N PRO A 20 6.22 -0.35 21.61
CA PRO A 20 6.62 0.33 22.83
C PRO A 20 6.27 1.82 22.74
N GLU A 21 6.10 2.47 23.90
CA GLU A 21 5.91 3.92 23.95
C GLU A 21 7.05 4.63 23.18
N ASN A 22 6.71 5.52 22.26
CA ASN A 22 7.63 6.20 21.34
C ASN A 22 8.36 5.29 20.33
N CYS A 23 7.70 4.24 19.84
CA CYS A 23 8.19 3.50 18.68
C CYS A 23 8.48 4.46 17.50
N PRO A 24 9.67 4.42 16.90
CA PRO A 24 9.98 5.22 15.71
C PRO A 24 9.04 4.95 14.53
N CYS A 25 8.37 3.81 14.54
CA CYS A 25 7.34 3.44 13.57
C CYS A 25 6.11 4.36 13.59
N ASP A 26 5.86 5.08 14.69
CA ASP A 26 4.78 6.07 14.80
C ASP A 26 5.27 7.52 14.59
N GLU A 27 6.57 7.71 14.33
CA GLU A 27 7.15 9.03 14.08
C GLU A 27 7.42 9.25 12.57
N PRO A 28 7.15 10.47 12.04
CA PRO A 28 6.49 11.58 12.72
C PRO A 28 4.99 11.32 12.87
N LYS A 29 4.39 11.61 14.03
CA LYS A 29 2.96 11.30 14.33
C LYS A 29 1.95 11.79 13.29
N ASN A 30 2.30 12.85 12.56
CA ASN A 30 1.48 13.44 11.50
C ASN A 30 1.81 12.91 10.10
N TRP A 31 2.59 11.84 9.94
CA TRP A 31 3.03 11.34 8.63
C TRP A 31 1.88 11.08 7.66
N ARG A 32 0.72 10.63 8.16
CA ARG A 32 -0.54 10.45 7.40
C ARG A 32 -1.04 11.73 6.73
N CYS A 33 -0.76 12.87 7.33
CA CYS A 33 -1.13 14.20 6.84
C CYS A 33 -0.01 14.86 6.02
N GLN A 34 1.20 14.28 5.99
CA GLN A 34 2.29 14.80 5.20
C GLN A 34 2.17 14.32 3.76
N SER A 35 2.78 15.05 2.83
CA SER A 35 2.99 14.58 1.46
C SER A 35 4.48 14.52 1.21
N ILE A 36 4.94 13.45 0.60
CA ILE A 36 6.34 13.28 0.19
C ILE A 36 6.48 13.63 -1.29
N SER A 37 7.68 13.99 -1.74
CA SER A 37 7.90 14.37 -3.15
C SER A 37 8.22 13.13 -3.99
N LEU A 38 7.18 12.50 -4.56
CA LEU A 38 7.29 11.37 -5.49
C LEU A 38 6.88 11.75 -6.92
N THR A 39 7.21 12.97 -7.34
CA THR A 39 6.70 13.59 -8.57
C THR A 39 7.00 12.85 -9.86
N ARG A 40 8.05 12.01 -9.88
CA ARG A 40 8.48 11.23 -11.06
C ARG A 40 8.17 9.74 -10.96
N LEU A 41 7.50 9.31 -9.89
CA LEU A 41 7.15 7.91 -9.69
C LEU A 41 6.05 7.53 -10.68
N GLU A 42 6.29 6.51 -11.51
CA GLU A 42 5.35 6.02 -12.51
C GLU A 42 4.69 4.72 -12.07
N GLU A 43 5.43 3.88 -11.33
CA GLU A 43 4.97 2.57 -10.87
C GLU A 43 5.34 2.30 -9.40
N ALA A 44 4.41 1.75 -8.62
CA ALA A 44 4.66 1.27 -7.26
C ALA A 44 4.25 -0.20 -7.11
N HIS A 45 5.17 -1.03 -6.60
CA HIS A 45 4.94 -2.44 -6.29
C HIS A 45 5.08 -2.64 -4.79
N ILE A 46 4.06 -3.16 -4.13
CA ILE A 46 4.03 -3.41 -2.69
C ILE A 46 3.85 -4.91 -2.48
N ASP A 47 4.83 -5.59 -1.89
CA ASP A 47 4.72 -6.99 -1.48
C ASP A 47 4.51 -7.09 0.04
N GLY A 48 3.85 -8.14 0.50
CA GLY A 48 3.59 -8.39 1.91
C GLY A 48 2.46 -7.56 2.53
N PHE A 49 1.49 -7.11 1.75
CA PHE A 49 0.36 -6.31 2.25
C PHE A 49 -0.60 -7.18 3.08
N SER A 50 -0.77 -6.87 4.36
CA SER A 50 -1.63 -7.60 5.31
C SER A 50 -3.04 -7.00 5.43
N GLY A 51 -3.23 -5.74 5.05
CA GLY A 51 -4.49 -5.02 5.17
C GLY A 51 -4.69 -4.32 6.52
N GLU A 52 -3.62 -4.14 7.30
CA GLU A 52 -3.67 -3.33 8.52
C GLU A 52 -3.84 -1.83 8.16
N ASP A 53 -4.51 -1.07 9.03
CA ASP A 53 -4.91 0.31 8.72
C ASP A 53 -3.73 1.22 8.33
N HIS A 54 -2.55 1.02 8.95
CA HIS A 54 -1.36 1.79 8.62
C HIS A 54 -0.80 1.48 7.22
N GLU A 55 -1.00 0.27 6.69
CA GLU A 55 -0.62 -0.07 5.32
C GLU A 55 -1.57 0.58 4.31
N HIS A 56 -2.86 0.71 4.65
CA HIS A 56 -3.82 1.48 3.87
C HIS A 56 -3.46 2.96 3.84
N ASP A 57 -3.15 3.56 5.00
CA ASP A 57 -2.68 4.94 5.09
C ASP A 57 -1.42 5.17 4.24
N PHE A 58 -0.50 4.19 4.23
CA PHE A 58 0.70 4.23 3.41
C PHE A 58 0.39 4.16 1.90
N LEU A 59 -0.53 3.29 1.48
CA LEU A 59 -0.98 3.23 0.09
C LEU A 59 -1.59 4.56 -0.37
N GLU A 60 -2.45 5.17 0.44
CA GLU A 60 -3.02 6.49 0.15
C GLU A 60 -1.96 7.58 0.05
N LEU A 61 -0.94 7.55 0.92
CA LEU A 61 0.18 8.48 0.88
C LEU A 61 0.94 8.38 -0.45
N ILE A 62 1.24 7.17 -0.93
CA ILE A 62 1.91 6.96 -2.22
C ILE A 62 1.06 7.51 -3.37
N LEU A 63 -0.24 7.19 -3.39
CA LEU A 63 -1.17 7.66 -4.43
C LEU A 63 -1.25 9.19 -4.46
N ARG A 64 -1.41 9.84 -3.30
CA ARG A 64 -1.49 11.31 -3.17
C ARG A 64 -0.19 12.01 -3.55
N SER A 65 0.95 11.40 -3.25
CA SER A 65 2.28 12.00 -3.39
C SER A 65 2.87 11.89 -4.80
N SER A 66 2.23 11.12 -5.68
CA SER A 66 2.83 10.66 -6.95
C SER A 66 1.98 11.05 -8.17
N PRO A 67 2.04 12.32 -8.63
CA PRO A 67 1.21 12.82 -9.74
C PRO A 67 1.45 12.12 -11.09
N MET A 68 2.60 11.48 -11.31
CA MET A 68 2.90 10.72 -12.52
C MET A 68 2.60 9.21 -12.42
N LEU A 69 2.11 8.76 -11.26
CA LEU A 69 1.83 7.37 -11.00
C LEU A 69 0.71 6.90 -11.93
N ASN A 70 0.97 5.83 -12.67
CA ASN A 70 0.02 5.26 -13.60
C ASN A 70 -0.23 3.76 -13.35
N ARG A 71 0.58 3.14 -12.48
CA ARG A 71 0.40 1.74 -12.09
C ARG A 71 0.74 1.50 -10.62
N VAL A 72 -0.14 0.77 -9.94
CA VAL A 72 0.12 0.22 -8.61
C VAL A 72 -0.17 -1.28 -8.62
N ALA A 73 0.77 -2.06 -8.11
CA ALA A 73 0.61 -3.48 -7.86
C ALA A 73 0.76 -3.76 -6.37
N VAL A 74 -0.22 -4.43 -5.76
CA VAL A 74 -0.21 -4.84 -4.36
C VAL A 74 -0.28 -6.35 -4.29
N LYS A 75 0.67 -6.99 -3.62
CA LYS A 75 0.67 -8.43 -3.37
C LYS A 75 0.41 -8.68 -1.88
N LEU A 76 -0.61 -9.49 -1.63
CA LEU A 76 -1.11 -9.79 -0.31
C LEU A 76 -0.26 -10.87 0.37
N VAL A 77 -0.19 -10.84 1.70
CA VAL A 77 0.35 -11.96 2.49
C VAL A 77 -0.53 -13.22 2.34
N PRO A 78 0.01 -14.43 2.54
CA PRO A 78 -0.77 -15.67 2.48
C PRO A 78 -1.99 -15.70 3.41
N GLU A 79 -1.86 -15.10 4.59
CA GLU A 79 -2.90 -15.06 5.63
C GLU A 79 -3.64 -13.71 5.63
N PHE A 80 -3.96 -13.19 4.43
CA PHE A 80 -4.64 -11.90 4.31
C PHE A 80 -6.01 -11.93 4.98
N GLY A 81 -6.11 -11.27 6.14
CA GLY A 81 -7.35 -11.09 6.88
C GLY A 81 -8.07 -9.76 6.59
N GLY A 82 -7.48 -8.92 5.73
CA GLY A 82 -7.99 -7.59 5.39
C GLY A 82 -9.14 -7.58 4.39
N CYS A 83 -9.56 -6.37 3.97
CA CYS A 83 -10.63 -6.18 2.99
C CYS A 83 -10.07 -5.66 1.67
N THR A 84 -10.06 -6.49 0.62
CA THR A 84 -9.57 -6.09 -0.72
C THR A 84 -10.37 -4.92 -1.31
N LYS A 85 -11.66 -4.80 -0.98
CA LYS A 85 -12.50 -3.65 -1.37
C LYS A 85 -11.93 -2.31 -0.87
N LYS A 86 -11.33 -2.26 0.32
CA LYS A 86 -10.66 -1.04 0.81
C LYS A 86 -9.47 -0.65 -0.08
N ILE A 87 -8.67 -1.63 -0.50
CA ILE A 87 -7.51 -1.42 -1.40
C ILE A 87 -7.99 -0.85 -2.74
N TYR A 88 -8.99 -1.50 -3.36
CA TYR A 88 -9.54 -1.03 -4.63
C TYR A 88 -10.17 0.36 -4.52
N ASN A 89 -10.93 0.65 -3.47
CA ASN A 89 -11.52 1.98 -3.27
C ASN A 89 -10.44 3.08 -3.20
N ALA A 90 -9.33 2.82 -2.49
CA ALA A 90 -8.22 3.76 -2.41
C ALA A 90 -7.61 4.01 -3.80
N ILE A 91 -7.39 2.97 -4.61
CA ILE A 91 -6.83 3.12 -5.95
C ILE A 91 -7.82 3.80 -6.90
N LEU A 92 -9.10 3.43 -6.86
CA LEU A 92 -10.16 3.98 -7.72
C LEU A 92 -10.42 5.47 -7.47
N ALA A 93 -10.03 6.00 -6.31
CA ALA A 93 -10.02 7.45 -6.06
C ALA A 93 -9.03 8.21 -6.96
N TYR A 94 -8.12 7.52 -7.66
CA TYR A 94 -7.14 8.08 -8.58
C TYR A 94 -7.29 7.50 -9.99
N PRO A 95 -8.18 8.06 -10.84
CA PRO A 95 -8.56 7.46 -12.14
C PRO A 95 -7.42 7.25 -13.14
N ALA A 96 -6.30 7.98 -12.99
CA ALA A 96 -5.12 7.82 -13.85
C ALA A 96 -4.29 6.57 -13.49
N VAL A 97 -4.54 5.94 -12.34
CA VAL A 97 -3.76 4.82 -11.80
C VAL A 97 -4.46 3.50 -12.10
N LYS A 98 -3.75 2.57 -12.73
CA LYS A 98 -4.19 1.18 -12.87
C LYS A 98 -3.78 0.38 -11.64
N GLY A 99 -4.78 -0.17 -10.94
CA GLY A 99 -4.59 -1.00 -9.75
C GLY A 99 -4.62 -2.50 -10.05
N TYR A 100 -3.64 -3.23 -9.52
CA TYR A 100 -3.59 -4.68 -9.57
C TYR A 100 -3.36 -5.22 -8.16
N VAL A 101 -4.23 -6.11 -7.69
CA VAL A 101 -4.08 -6.76 -6.39
C VAL A 101 -3.89 -8.25 -6.63
N TYR A 102 -2.89 -8.86 -6.02
CA TYR A 102 -2.53 -10.26 -6.19
C TYR A 102 -2.52 -10.99 -4.86
N PHE A 103 -2.99 -12.23 -4.83
CA PHE A 103 -2.70 -13.13 -3.73
C PHE A 103 -1.20 -13.43 -3.66
N SER A 104 -0.73 -13.95 -2.53
CA SER A 104 0.66 -14.39 -2.37
C SER A 104 1.07 -15.45 -3.41
N SER A 105 0.09 -16.22 -3.92
CA SER A 105 0.21 -17.19 -5.02
C SER A 105 0.39 -16.56 -6.41
N ALA A 106 0.43 -15.23 -6.51
CA ALA A 106 0.44 -14.44 -7.74
C ALA A 106 -0.84 -14.52 -8.59
N GLU A 107 -1.92 -15.07 -8.05
CA GLU A 107 -3.25 -14.99 -8.67
C GLU A 107 -3.85 -13.59 -8.52
N LEU A 108 -4.42 -13.06 -9.60
CA LEU A 108 -5.04 -11.73 -9.62
C LEU A 108 -6.37 -11.76 -8.86
N VAL A 109 -6.49 -10.89 -7.85
CA VAL A 109 -7.77 -10.58 -7.21
C VAL A 109 -8.58 -9.71 -8.18
N LEU A 110 -9.86 -10.01 -8.36
CA LEU A 110 -10.73 -9.17 -9.18
C LEU A 110 -11.26 -8.00 -8.33
N PRO A 111 -11.39 -6.79 -8.91
CA PRO A 111 -12.11 -5.70 -8.27
C PRO A 111 -13.53 -6.16 -7.90
N PRO A 112 -14.08 -5.73 -6.75
CA PRO A 112 -15.45 -6.04 -6.39
C PRO A 112 -16.41 -5.50 -7.46
N SER A 113 -17.39 -6.30 -7.88
CA SER A 113 -18.52 -5.82 -8.68
C SER A 113 -19.38 -4.88 -7.86
N ASP A 114 -19.85 -3.79 -8.47
CA ASP A 114 -20.85 -2.86 -7.89
C ASP A 114 -22.21 -3.53 -7.66
#